data_AF-A0A1W9R9D1-F1
#
_entry.id   AF-A0A1W9R9D1-F1
#
_cell.length_a   1.000
_cell.length_b   1.000
_cell.length_c   1.000
_cell.angle_alpha   90.00
_cell.angle_beta   90.00
_cell.angle_gamma   90.00
#
_symmetry.space_group_name_H-M   'P 1'
#
loop_
_entity.id
_entity.type
_entity.pdbx_description
1 polymer ?
#
loop_
_entity_poly.entity_id
_entity_poly.type
_entity_poly.pdbx_seq_one_letter_code
_entity_poly.pdbx_strand_id
1 'polypeptide(L)'
;MIDKSRENGEVSYFLSEKGQNLFGLSIIERQLKLIELILSHFVFNKVLKLYFKKAEAPNSHEIVQLMKESNLYNINSDITFYRRSSTILSWINWVLEQVEE
;
A
#
# COMPACT_ATOMS: atom_id res chain seq x y z
N MET A 1 2.93 -4.64 -11.86
CA MET A 1 1.71 -3.82 -12.04
C MET A 1 1.86 -2.99 -13.30
N ILE A 2 2.93 -2.20 -13.39
CA ILE A 2 3.28 -1.42 -14.58
C ILE A 2 4.64 -1.91 -15.07
N ASP A 3 4.75 -2.13 -16.37
CA ASP A 3 5.99 -2.39 -17.07
C ASP A 3 6.40 -1.15 -17.87
N LYS A 4 7.69 -1.09 -18.21
CA LYS A 4 8.31 0.02 -18.93
C LYS A 4 9.06 -0.53 -20.13
N SER A 5 8.80 0.02 -21.32
CA SER A 5 9.62 -0.24 -22.52
C SER A 5 10.32 1.05 -22.96
N ARG A 6 11.42 0.87 -23.70
CA ARG A 6 12.12 1.96 -24.35
C ARG A 6 12.42 1.57 -25.80
N GLU A 7 11.83 2.29 -26.73
CA GLU A 7 11.99 2.08 -28.17
C GLU A 7 12.29 3.41 -28.84
N ASN A 8 13.31 3.46 -29.70
CA ASN A 8 13.74 4.66 -30.44
C ASN A 8 13.95 5.93 -29.58
N GLY A 9 14.31 5.76 -28.30
CA GLY A 9 14.51 6.86 -27.36
C GLY A 9 13.25 7.28 -26.59
N GLU A 10 12.07 6.84 -27.01
CA GLU A 10 10.79 7.08 -26.35
C GLU A 10 10.57 6.08 -25.20
N VAL A 11 9.93 6.53 -24.12
CA VAL A 11 9.64 5.71 -22.94
C VAL A 11 8.13 5.53 -22.83
N SER A 12 7.69 4.27 -22.88
CA SER A 12 6.28 3.91 -22.74
C SER A 12 6.07 3.12 -21.45
N TYR A 13 4.91 3.33 -20.83
CA TYR A 13 4.45 2.60 -19.65
C TYR A 13 3.14 1.88 -19.98
N PHE A 14 3.01 0.64 -19.57
CA PHE A 14 1.83 -0.18 -19.82
C PHE A 14 1.57 -1.11 -18.64
N LEU A 15 0.36 -1.65 -18.57
CA LEU A 15 0.04 -2.66 -17.58
C LEU A 15 0.86 -3.93 -17.87
N SER A 16 1.62 -4.37 -16.87
CA SER A 16 2.21 -5.71 -16.87
C SER A 16 1.13 -6.77 -17.02
N GLU A 17 1.48 -8.01 -17.39
CA GLU A 17 0.52 -9.13 -17.45
C GLU A 17 -0.30 -9.26 -16.15
N LYS A 18 0.37 -9.19 -15.00
CA LYS A 18 -0.28 -9.17 -13.68
C LYS A 18 -1.25 -7.99 -13.52
N GLY A 19 -0.89 -6.83 -14.06
CA GLY A 19 -1.74 -5.63 -14.06
C GLY A 19 -2.97 -5.80 -14.95
N GLN A 20 -2.81 -6.32 -16.17
CA GLN A 20 -3.91 -6.60 -17.08
C GLN A 20 -4.89 -7.60 -16.47
N ASN A 21 -4.36 -8.69 -15.88
CA ASN A 21 -5.17 -9.69 -15.18
C ASN A 21 -5.95 -9.07 -14.01
N LEU A 22 -5.33 -8.22 -13.20
CA LEU A 22 -6.00 -7.55 -12.08
C LEU A 22 -7.11 -6.60 -12.54
N PHE A 23 -6.87 -5.82 -13.61
CA PHE A 23 -7.84 -4.85 -14.11
C PHE A 23 -8.94 -5.49 -14.98
N GLY A 24 -8.77 -6.73 -15.43
CA GLY A 24 -9.81 -7.54 -16.08
C GLY A 24 -10.84 -8.15 -15.12
N LEU A 25 -10.58 -8.14 -13.81
CA LEU A 25 -11.52 -8.64 -12.79
C LEU A 25 -12.73 -7.71 -12.62
N SER A 26 -13.84 -8.27 -12.09
CA SER A 26 -14.95 -7.44 -11.61
C SER A 26 -14.49 -6.48 -10.50
N ILE A 27 -15.27 -5.43 -10.24
CA ILE A 27 -14.90 -4.41 -9.26
C ILE A 27 -14.64 -5.01 -7.86
N ILE A 28 -15.51 -5.92 -7.41
CA ILE A 28 -15.42 -6.58 -6.10
C ILE A 28 -14.18 -7.48 -6.03
N GLU A 29 -13.98 -8.34 -7.03
CA GLU A 29 -12.81 -9.22 -7.08
C GLU A 29 -11.51 -8.43 -7.13
N ARG A 30 -11.51 -7.33 -7.87
CA ARG A 30 -10.35 -6.41 -7.96
C ARG A 30 -10.07 -5.74 -6.61
N GLN A 31 -11.09 -5.25 -5.90
CA GLN A 31 -10.94 -4.68 -4.56
C GLN A 31 -10.34 -5.70 -3.60
N LEU A 32 -10.90 -6.92 -3.55
CA LEU A 32 -10.36 -8.00 -2.71
C LEU A 32 -8.90 -8.32 -3.03
N LYS A 33 -8.54 -8.40 -4.31
CA LYS A 33 -7.14 -8.64 -4.72
C LYS A 33 -6.21 -7.47 -4.40
N LEU A 34 -6.70 -6.23 -4.48
CA LEU A 34 -5.92 -5.07 -4.05
C LEU A 34 -5.70 -5.08 -2.53
N ILE A 35 -6.73 -5.38 -1.74
CA ILE A 35 -6.63 -5.53 -0.28
C ILE A 35 -5.61 -6.61 0.07
N GLU A 36 -5.68 -7.78 -0.58
CA GLU A 36 -4.69 -8.86 -0.40
C GLU A 36 -3.27 -8.37 -0.68
N LEU A 37 -3.05 -7.69 -1.80
CA LEU A 37 -1.73 -7.16 -2.17
C LEU A 37 -1.22 -6.09 -1.17
N ILE A 38 -2.08 -5.18 -0.72
CA ILE A 38 -1.74 -4.15 0.26
C ILE A 38 -1.34 -4.80 1.58
N LEU A 39 -2.16 -5.72 2.09
CA LEU A 39 -1.96 -6.37 3.37
C LEU A 39 -0.87 -7.45 3.35
N SER A 40 -0.40 -7.86 2.17
CA SER A 40 0.81 -8.69 2.03
C SER A 40 2.08 -7.95 2.46
N HIS A 41 2.06 -6.61 2.44
CA HIS A 41 3.19 -5.79 2.88
C HIS A 41 3.20 -5.66 4.41
N PHE A 42 4.34 -5.99 5.03
CA PHE A 42 4.49 -6.08 6.49
C PHE A 42 3.95 -4.86 7.25
N VAL A 43 4.37 -3.66 6.85
CA VAL A 43 3.97 -2.42 7.54
C VAL A 43 2.45 -2.20 7.49
N PHE A 44 1.82 -2.37 6.33
CA PHE A 44 0.36 -2.20 6.21
C PHE A 44 -0.38 -3.21 7.07
N ASN A 45 0.06 -4.48 7.06
CA ASN A 45 -0.49 -5.51 7.93
C ASN A 45 -0.41 -5.14 9.42
N LYS A 46 0.75 -4.64 9.86
CA LYS A 46 0.98 -4.22 11.25
C LYS A 46 0.14 -3.02 11.65
N VAL A 47 0.01 -2.02 10.77
CA VAL A 47 -0.82 -0.84 11.02
C VAL A 47 -2.29 -1.24 11.13
N LEU A 48 -2.81 -2.10 10.25
CA LEU A 48 -4.18 -2.60 10.36
C LEU A 48 -4.41 -3.35 11.68
N LYS A 49 -3.47 -4.23 12.07
CA LYS A 49 -3.53 -4.92 13.37
C LYS A 49 -3.51 -3.95 14.55
N LEU A 50 -2.71 -2.90 14.49
CA LEU A 50 -2.67 -1.88 15.53
C LEU A 50 -3.99 -1.11 15.59
N TYR A 51 -4.54 -0.74 14.44
CA TYR A 51 -5.85 -0.09 14.32
C TYR A 51 -6.91 -0.92 15.07
N PHE A 52 -7.04 -2.21 14.75
CA PHE A 52 -8.01 -3.09 15.41
C PHE A 52 -7.73 -3.27 16.91
N LYS A 53 -6.46 -3.35 17.32
CA LYS A 53 -6.09 -3.47 18.73
C LYS A 53 -6.50 -2.24 19.55
N LYS A 54 -6.39 -1.05 18.96
CA LYS A 54 -6.72 0.22 19.62
C LYS A 54 -8.20 0.62 19.46
N ALA A 55 -8.89 0.06 18.47
CA ALA A 55 -10.19 0.52 18.00
C ALA A 55 -10.19 2.01 17.57
N GLU A 56 -9.04 2.54 17.18
CA GLU A 56 -8.86 3.90 16.67
C GLU A 56 -7.72 3.94 15.65
N ALA A 57 -7.74 4.96 14.79
CA ALA A 57 -6.69 5.18 13.81
C ALA A 57 -5.32 5.42 14.47
N PRO A 58 -4.27 4.66 14.10
CA PRO A 58 -2.91 4.94 14.55
C PRO A 58 -2.44 6.31 14.08
N ASN A 59 -1.76 7.04 14.96
CA ASN A 59 -1.17 8.33 14.59
C ASN A 59 0.13 8.12 13.78
N SER A 60 0.60 9.20 13.14
CA SER A 60 1.79 9.13 12.29
C SER A 60 3.03 8.60 13.04
N HIS A 61 3.21 8.93 14.31
CA HIS A 61 4.36 8.48 15.09
C HIS A 61 4.35 6.97 15.30
N GLU A 62 3.19 6.39 15.63
CA GLU A 62 3.00 4.94 15.76
C GLU A 62 3.30 4.21 14.44
N ILE A 63 2.82 4.76 13.32
CA ILE A 63 3.08 4.20 11.99
C ILE A 63 4.58 4.30 11.64
N VAL A 64 5.24 5.42 11.98
CA VAL A 64 6.70 5.57 11.81
C VAL A 64 7.46 4.52 12.61
N GLN A 65 7.05 4.23 13.84
CA GLN A 65 7.69 3.19 14.65
C GLN A 65 7.56 1.81 14.00
N LEU A 66 6.37 1.43 13.54
CA LEU A 66 6.14 0.17 12.82
C LEU A 66 6.93 0.08 11.50
N MET A 67 7.11 1.21 10.81
CA MET A 67 7.99 1.29 9.64
C MET A 67 9.45 1.04 10.01
N LYS A 68 9.93 1.59 11.13
CA LYS A 68 11.31 1.40 11.61
C LYS A 68 11.57 -0.04 12.08
N GLU A 69 10.54 -0.76 12.53
CA GLU A 69 10.61 -2.19 12.86
C GLU A 69 10.78 -3.08 11.61
N SER A 70 10.27 -2.66 10.46
CA SER A 70 10.64 -3.29 9.20
C SER A 70 12.03 -2.83 8.77
N ASN A 71 12.89 -3.75 8.34
CA ASN A 71 14.19 -3.45 7.72
C ASN A 71 14.02 -2.71 6.38
N LEU A 72 13.46 -1.50 6.41
CA LEU A 72 13.29 -0.64 5.25
C LEU A 72 14.68 -0.15 4.83
N TYR A 73 15.16 -0.72 3.73
CA TYR A 73 16.44 -0.37 3.15
C TYR A 73 16.45 1.12 2.77
N ASN A 74 17.49 1.84 3.21
CA ASN A 74 17.87 3.15 2.67
C ASN A 74 16.87 4.31 2.87
N ILE A 75 16.19 4.39 4.04
CA ILE A 75 15.46 5.60 4.45
C ILE A 75 16.34 6.42 5.39
N ASN A 76 17.01 7.45 4.84
CA ASN A 76 17.99 8.26 5.58
C ASN A 76 17.40 9.53 6.22
N SER A 77 16.06 9.66 6.27
CA SER A 77 15.41 10.86 6.82
C SER A 77 14.04 10.56 7.44
N ASP A 78 13.82 11.07 8.66
CA ASP A 78 12.54 11.02 9.36
C ASP A 78 11.40 11.68 8.56
N ILE A 79 11.68 12.71 7.77
CA ILE A 79 10.68 13.38 6.91
C ILE A 79 10.09 12.38 5.91
N THR A 80 10.91 11.47 5.38
CA THR A 80 10.44 10.44 4.44
C THR A 80 9.53 9.44 5.13
N PHE A 81 9.80 9.08 6.39
CA PHE A 81 8.92 8.23 7.17
C PHE A 81 7.56 8.90 7.40
N TYR A 82 7.52 10.16 7.85
CA TYR A 82 6.26 10.86 8.07
C TYR A 82 5.43 11.06 6.80
N ARG A 83 6.08 11.29 5.64
CA ARG A 83 5.34 11.35 4.37
C ARG A 83 4.72 10.00 4.01
N ARG A 84 5.44 8.90 4.25
CA ARG A 84 4.96 7.54 3.98
C ARG A 84 3.89 7.11 4.98
N SER A 85 3.91 7.58 6.24
CA SER A 85 2.89 7.23 7.24
C SER A 85 1.50 7.68 6.81
N SER A 86 1.37 8.88 6.24
CA SER A 86 0.09 9.37 5.73
C SER A 86 -0.45 8.50 4.60
N THR A 87 0.42 8.09 3.66
CA THR A 87 0.01 7.17 2.58
C THR A 87 -0.45 5.82 3.14
N ILE A 88 0.26 5.26 4.11
CA ILE A 88 -0.12 3.99 4.74
C ILE A 88 -1.49 4.13 5.40
N LEU A 89 -1.70 5.18 6.20
CA LEU A 89 -2.97 5.40 6.89
C LEU A 89 -4.14 5.54 5.91
N SER A 90 -3.99 6.32 4.83
CA SER A 90 -5.04 6.47 3.82
C SER A 90 -5.42 5.14 3.16
N TRP A 91 -4.46 4.28 2.85
CA TRP A 91 -4.76 2.95 2.30
C TRP A 91 -5.44 2.03 3.32
N ILE A 92 -5.05 2.11 4.60
CA ILE A 92 -5.73 1.34 5.67
C ILE A 92 -7.18 1.80 5.83
N ASN A 93 -7.44 3.11 5.82
CA ASN A 93 -8.80 3.64 5.86
C ASN A 93 -9.61 3.17 4.64
N TRP A 94 -9.03 3.25 3.44
CA TRP A 94 -9.70 2.74 2.23
C TRP A 94 -10.05 1.25 2.35
N VAL A 95 -9.15 0.41 2.89
CA VAL A 95 -9.42 -1.02 3.15
C VAL A 95 -10.62 -1.19 4.09
N LEU A 96 -10.72 -0.39 5.16
CA LEU A 96 -11.83 -0.45 6.11
C LEU A 96 -13.15 0.00 5.47
N GLU A 97 -13.13 1.03 4.64
CA GLU A 97 -14.29 1.52 3.89
C GLU A 97 -14.86 0.45 2.94
N GLN A 98 -14.04 -0.49 2.44
CA GLN A 98 -14.53 -1.58 1.58
C GLN A 98 -15.35 -2.63 2.35
N VAL A 99 -15.37 -2.61 3.69
CA VAL A 99 -16.12 -3.55 4.53
C VAL A 99 -17.48 -2.98 4.95
N GLU A 100 -17.70 -1.68 4.77
CA GLU A 100 -18.94 -0.99 5.15
C GLU A 100 -20.01 -0.97 4.04
N GLU A 101 -19.72 -1.53 2.86
CA GLU A 101 -20.67 -1.80 1.76
C GLU A 101 -21.17 -3.25 1.78
#